data_AF-Q3APT6-F1
#
_entry.id   AF-Q3APT6-F1
#
_cell.length_a   1.000
_cell.length_b   1.000
_cell.length_c   1.000
_cell.angle_alpha   90.00
_cell.angle_beta   90.00
_cell.angle_gamma   90.00
#
_symmetry.space_group_name_H-M   'P 1'
#
loop_
_entity.id
_entity.type
_entity.pdbx_description
1 polymer ?
#
loop_
_entity_poly.entity_id
_entity_poly.type
_entity_poly.pdbx_seq_one_letter_code
_entity_poly.pdbx_strand_id
1 'polypeptide(L)' 'MIDKNELLKRISAIEQSEESVISIYSSHIQHVLRYSNINKESQAKIIEMLKQLDSDLEEHKIVTKQLVDAIAKSEKSIF' A
#
# COMPACT_ATOMS: atom_id res chain seq x y z
N MET A 1 -23.35 -13.61 0.38
CA MET A 1 -22.37 -14.69 0.16
C MET A 1 -21.40 -14.17 -0.88
N ILE A 2 -20.11 -14.07 -0.57
CA ILE A 2 -19.10 -13.53 -1.52
C ILE A 2 -18.44 -14.73 -2.20
N ASP A 3 -18.48 -14.78 -3.53
CA ASP A 3 -17.79 -15.82 -4.30
C ASP A 3 -16.26 -15.70 -4.12
N LYS A 4 -15.54 -16.82 -4.16
CA LYS A 4 -14.07 -16.87 -4.02
C LYS A 4 -13.37 -15.92 -5.01
N ASN A 5 -13.88 -15.82 -6.24
CA ASN A 5 -13.36 -14.91 -7.25
C ASN A 5 -13.66 -13.43 -6.92
N GLU A 6 -14.79 -13.16 -6.28
CA GLU A 6 -15.16 -11.81 -5.86
C GLU A 6 -14.30 -11.36 -4.66
N LEU A 7 -13.98 -12.27 -3.75
CA LEU A 7 -13.04 -12.02 -2.65
C LEU A 7 -11.65 -11.67 -3.19
N LEU A 8 -11.12 -12.46 -4.14
CA LEU A 8 -9.83 -12.20 -4.77
C LEU A 8 -9.81 -10.84 -5.50
N LYS A 9 -10.87 -10.51 -6.25
CA LYS A 9 -10.99 -9.20 -6.91
C LYS A 9 -10.98 -8.04 -5.92
N ARG A 10 -11.66 -8.18 -4.77
CA ARG A 10 -11.67 -7.14 -3.74
C ARG A 10 -10.30 -6.96 -3.11
N ILE A 11 -9.59 -8.05 -2.81
CA ILE A 11 -8.23 -8.01 -2.26
C ILE A 11 -7.27 -7.32 -3.25
N SER A 12 -7.31 -7.69 -4.53
CA SER A 12 -6.49 -7.03 -5.56
C SER A 12 -6.84 -5.55 -5.75
N ALA A 13 -8.11 -5.17 -5.64
CA ALA A 13 -8.52 -3.77 -5.73
C ALA A 13 -7.98 -2.93 -4.54
N ILE A 14 -7.89 -3.52 -3.34
CA ILE A 14 -7.32 -2.86 -2.16
C ILE A 14 -5.81 -2.66 -2.35
N GLU A 15 -5.08 -3.68 -2.77
CA GLU A 15 -3.64 -3.60 -3.05
C GLU A 15 -3.33 -2.49 -4.08
N GLN A 16 -4.08 -2.48 -5.18
CA GLN A 16 -3.90 -1.51 -6.26
C GLN A 16 -4.25 -0.08 -5.81
N SER A 17 -5.23 0.07 -4.91
CA SER A 17 -5.58 1.35 -4.31
C SER A 17 -4.49 1.85 -3.37
N GLU A 18 -3.93 0.99 -2.50
CA GLU A 18 -2.82 1.36 -1.62
C GLU A 18 -1.60 1.83 -2.43
N GLU A 19 -1.19 1.07 -3.44
CA GLU A 19 -0.05 1.39 -4.31
C GLU A 19 -0.24 2.74 -5.03
N SER A 20 -1.43 2.98 -5.58
CA SER A 20 -1.72 4.24 -6.27
C SER A 20 -1.76 5.43 -5.32
N VAL A 21 -2.41 5.29 -4.16
CA VAL A 21 -2.63 6.39 -3.22
C VAL A 21 -1.32 6.80 -2.56
N ILE A 22 -0.55 5.82 -2.08
CA ILE A 22 0.73 6.07 -1.42
C ILE A 22 1.71 6.72 -2.40
N SER A 23 1.84 6.21 -3.62
CA SER A 23 2.72 6.78 -4.63
C SER A 23 2.38 8.25 -4.96
N ILE A 24 1.09 8.55 -5.17
CA ILE A 24 0.63 9.91 -5.50
C ILE A 24 0.89 10.87 -4.32
N TYR A 25 0.54 10.47 -3.10
CA TYR A 25 0.72 11.33 -1.94
C TYR A 25 2.19 11.51 -1.56
N SER A 26 3.02 10.46 -1.65
CA SER A 26 4.47 10.56 -1.45
C SER A 26 5.10 11.54 -2.42
N SER A 27 4.75 11.45 -3.71
CA SER A 27 5.22 12.40 -4.73
C SER A 27 4.76 13.83 -4.44
N HIS A 28 3.48 14.00 -4.11
CA HIS A 28 2.91 15.31 -3.79
C HIS A 28 3.58 15.96 -2.57
N ILE A 29 3.79 15.20 -1.49
CA ILE A 29 4.43 15.69 -0.27
C ILE A 29 5.89 16.07 -0.55
N GLN A 30 6.63 15.27 -1.33
CA GLN A 30 8.00 15.62 -1.73
C GLN A 30 8.05 16.93 -2.53
N HIS A 31 7.09 17.14 -3.43
CA HIS A 31 6.97 18.39 -4.18
C HIS A 31 6.65 19.59 -3.27
N VAL A 32 5.69 19.45 -2.37
CA VAL A 32 5.32 20.50 -1.40
C VAL A 32 6.51 20.82 -0.50
N LEU A 33 7.23 19.81 -0.01
CA LEU A 33 8.40 19.99 0.84
C LEU A 33 9.48 20.84 0.16
N ARG A 34 9.75 20.61 -1.12
CA ARG A 34 10.75 21.39 -1.90
C ARG A 34 10.45 22.88 -1.95
N TYR A 35 9.18 23.27 -1.96
CA TYR A 35 8.75 24.67 -2.09
C TYR A 35 8.28 25.28 -0.76
N SER A 36 8.30 24.52 0.32
CA SER A 36 7.87 24.97 1.64
C SER A 36 9.01 25.60 2.42
N ASN A 37 8.69 26.58 3.28
CA ASN A 37 9.62 27.15 4.27
C ASN A 37 9.78 26.26 5.53
N ILE A 38 9.59 24.95 5.39
CA ILE A 38 9.79 24.00 6.49
C ILE A 38 11.28 23.93 6.79
N ASN A 39 11.64 23.91 8.07
CA ASN A 39 13.04 23.79 8.47
C ASN A 39 13.61 22.41 8.07
N LYS A 40 14.93 22.33 7.90
CA LYS A 40 15.61 21.11 7.41
C LYS A 40 15.36 19.87 8.27
N GLU A 41 15.19 20.04 9.59
CA GLU A 41 14.97 18.93 10.52
C GLU A 41 13.58 18.32 10.33
N SER A 42 12.54 19.15 10.27
CA SER A 42 11.17 18.74 9.99
C SER A 42 11.05 18.12 8.60
N GLN A 43 11.74 18.68 7.59
CA GLN A 43 11.77 18.11 6.25
C GLN A 43 12.42 16.72 6.23
N ALA A 44 13.51 16.52 6.97
CA ALA A 44 14.16 15.22 7.09
C ALA A 44 13.24 14.17 7.74
N LYS A 45 12.53 14.55 8.82
CA LYS A 45 11.54 13.68 9.48
C LYS A 45 10.40 13.27 8.53
N ILE A 46 9.88 14.20 7.74
CA ILE A 46 8.80 13.87 6.78
C ILE A 46 9.33 12.94 5.69
N ILE A 47 10.54 13.16 5.17
CA ILE A 47 11.15 12.25 4.19
C ILE A 47 11.35 10.84 4.78
N GLU A 48 11.76 10.75 6.05
CA GLU A 48 11.89 9.48 6.76
C GLU A 48 10.55 8.76 6.90
N MET A 49 9.49 9.48 7.28
CA MET A 49 8.13 8.93 7.32
C MET A 49 7.66 8.43 5.95
N LEU A 50 7.94 9.17 4.88
CA LEU A 50 7.59 8.73 3.51
C LEU A 50 8.32 7.43 3.13
N LYS A 51 9.60 7.31 3.48
CA LYS A 51 10.37 6.08 3.24
C LYS A 51 9.84 4.90 4.05
N GLN A 52 9.44 5.13 5.29
CA GLN A 52 8.81 4.10 6.11
C GLN A 52 7.49 3.64 5.46
N LEU A 53 6.69 4.59 4.97
CA LEU A 53 5.43 4.29 4.29
C LEU A 53 5.63 3.43 3.03
N ASP A 54 6.68 3.71 2.25
CA ASP A 54 7.06 2.90 1.09
C ASP A 54 7.51 1.49 1.50
N SER A 55 8.21 1.36 2.64
CA SER A 55 8.59 0.05 3.19
C SER A 55 7.38 -0.76 3.65
N ASP A 56 6.45 -0.13 4.37
CA ASP A 56 5.23 -0.77 4.86
C ASP A 56 4.35 -1.24 3.69
N LEU A 57 4.30 -0.47 2.59
CA LEU A 57 3.64 -0.87 1.34
C LEU A 57 4.20 -2.17 0.77
N GLU A 58 5.53 -2.29 0.67
CA GLU A 58 6.17 -3.51 0.15
C GLU A 58 5.89 -4.71 1.05
N GLU A 59 5.86 -4.53 2.37
CA GLU A 59 5.45 -5.59 3.30
C GLU A 59 3.98 -6.00 3.08
N HIS A 60 3.07 -5.03 2.96
CA HIS A 60 1.66 -5.28 2.67
C HIS A 60 1.47 -6.04 1.35
N LYS A 61 2.26 -5.70 0.32
CA LYS A 61 2.26 -6.39 -0.98
C LYS A 61 2.65 -7.86 -0.84
N ILE A 62 3.70 -8.14 -0.07
CA ILE A 62 4.15 -9.51 0.21
C ILE A 62 3.07 -10.30 0.95
N VAL A 63 2.50 -9.73 2.01
CA VAL A 63 1.45 -10.38 2.82
C VAL A 63 0.19 -10.62 1.99
N THR A 64 -0.22 -9.64 1.19
CA THR A 64 -1.40 -9.74 0.32
C THR A 64 -1.22 -10.82 -0.74
N LYS A 65 -0.03 -10.90 -1.36
CA LYS A 65 0.29 -11.97 -2.30
C LYS A 65 0.24 -13.35 -1.66
N GLN A 66 0.78 -13.49 -0.43
CA GLN A 66 0.68 -14.74 0.32
C GLN A 66 -0.78 -15.12 0.63
N LEU A 67 -1.62 -14.15 0.98
CA LEU A 67 -3.04 -14.36 1.23
C LEU A 67 -3.79 -14.79 -0.05
N VAL A 68 -3.53 -14.12 -1.18
CA VAL A 68 -4.08 -14.48 -2.49
C VAL A 68 -3.67 -15.90 -2.88
N ASP A 69 -2.40 -16.25 -2.73
CA ASP A 69 -1.88 -17.59 -3.03
C ASP A 69 -2.52 -18.66 -2.13
N ALA A 70 -2.71 -18.36 -0.84
CA ALA A 70 -3.36 -19.25 0.12
C ALA A 70 -4.84 -19.47 -0.22
N ILE A 71 -5.56 -18.40 -0.57
CA ILE A 71 -6.96 -18.47 -1.01
C ILE A 71 -7.05 -19.26 -2.31
N ALA A 72 -6.18 -18.99 -3.29
CA ALA A 72 -6.17 -19.68 -4.58
C ALA A 72 -5.98 -21.19 -4.41
N LYS A 73 -4.99 -21.60 -3.60
CA LYS A 73 -4.67 -23.02 -3.32
C LYS A 73 -5.66 -23.71 -2.37
N SER A 74 -6.51 -22.97 -1.66
CA SER A 74 -7.53 -23.56 -0.79
C SER A 74 -8.61 -24.26 -1.62
N GLU A 75 -8.71 -25.59 -1.46
CA GLU A 75 -9.83 -26.42 -1.95
C GLU A 75 -11.10 -26.25 -1.11
N LYS A 76 -11.00 -25.65 0.09
CA LYS A 76 -12.17 -25.29 0.90
C LYS A 76 -12.92 -24.16 0.20
N SER A 77 -14.19 -24.45 -0.12
CA SER A 77 -15.17 -23.41 -0.42
C SER A 77 -15.22 -22.46 0.77
N ILE A 78 -14.94 -21.18 0.51
CA ILE A 78 -15.10 -20.11 1.50
C ILE A 78 -16.62 -19.89 1.57
N PHE A 79 -17.26 -20.45 2.61
CA PHE A 79 -18.70 -20.33 2.85
C PHE A 79 -19.02 -19.09 3.68
#